data_AF-A0A3G8XN29-F1
#
_entry.id   AF-A0A3G8XN29-F1
#
_cell.length_a   1.000
_cell.length_b   1.000
_cell.length_c   1.000
_cell.angle_alpha   90.00
_cell.angle_beta   90.00
_cell.angle_gamma   90.00
#
_symmetry.space_group_name_H-M   'P 1'
#
loop_
_entity.id
_entity.type
_entity.pdbx_description
1 polymer ?
#
loop_
_entity_poly.entity_id
_entity_poly.type
_entity_poly.pdbx_seq_one_letter_code
_entity_poly.pdbx_strand_id
1 'polypeptide(L)'
;MDFDSYQWELLPDGSAAFEADQALILVDLKNRKAQQIAFFGPSFWIEDAYWKGDSVAVVLGNTYEKVPFIMEYNFNKKIINNYKYPDTLKIGEFYSKYRLKRKGIQVD
;
A
#
# COMPACT_ATOMS: atom_id res chain seq x y z
N MET A 1 -10.62 -1.18 4.60
CA MET A 1 -9.72 -0.77 3.53
C MET A 1 -9.03 -2.02 3.07
N ASP A 2 -9.11 -2.29 1.78
CA ASP A 2 -8.51 -3.50 1.20
C ASP A 2 -7.47 -3.10 0.16
N PHE A 3 -6.44 -3.93 0.04
CA PHE A 3 -5.35 -3.78 -0.92
C PHE A 3 -5.33 -4.99 -1.82
N ASP A 4 -5.64 -4.78 -3.10
CA ASP A 4 -5.49 -5.81 -4.11
C ASP A 4 -4.15 -5.61 -4.83
N SER A 5 -3.37 -6.67 -5.01
CA SER A 5 -2.10 -6.65 -5.73
C SER A 5 -2.17 -7.63 -6.89
N TYR A 6 -1.75 -7.20 -8.07
CA TYR A 6 -1.76 -8.06 -9.26
C TYR A 6 -0.60 -9.07 -9.26
N GLN A 7 -0.86 -10.22 -9.88
CA GLN A 7 0.17 -11.21 -10.26
C GLN A 7 1.04 -11.73 -9.12
N TRP A 8 0.45 -12.23 -8.04
CA TRP A 8 1.19 -13.04 -7.08
C TRP A 8 1.73 -14.30 -7.78
N GLU A 9 3.04 -14.48 -7.77
CA GLU A 9 3.71 -15.67 -8.29
C GLU A 9 4.69 -16.26 -7.26
N LEU A 10 4.83 -17.58 -7.30
CA LEU A 10 5.86 -18.30 -6.56
C LEU A 10 7.04 -18.52 -7.51
N LEU A 11 8.19 -17.93 -7.19
CA LEU A 11 9.41 -18.13 -7.96
C LEU A 11 9.94 -19.56 -7.78
N PRO A 12 10.79 -20.06 -8.69
CA PRO A 12 11.30 -21.44 -8.63
C PRO A 12 12.04 -21.82 -7.34
N ASP A 13 12.56 -20.82 -6.61
CA ASP A 13 13.23 -20.99 -5.32
C ASP A 13 12.27 -20.97 -4.11
N GLY A 14 10.98 -20.79 -4.34
CA GLY A 14 9.96 -20.72 -3.30
C GLY A 14 9.74 -19.31 -2.72
N SER A 15 10.40 -18.28 -3.27
CA SER A 15 10.15 -16.90 -2.89
C SER A 15 8.86 -16.36 -3.53
N ALA A 16 8.20 -15.43 -2.84
CA ALA A 16 7.02 -14.73 -3.36
C ALA A 16 7.45 -13.50 -4.19
N ALA A 17 6.92 -13.40 -5.40
CA ALA A 17 6.98 -12.19 -6.22
C ALA A 17 5.57 -11.68 -6.53
N PHE A 18 5.46 -10.37 -6.80
CA PHE A 18 4.22 -9.73 -7.23
C PHE A 18 4.55 -8.50 -8.08
N GLU A 19 3.63 -8.11 -8.97
CA GLU A 19 3.67 -6.80 -9.61
C GLU A 19 2.93 -5.78 -8.74
N ALA A 20 3.56 -4.62 -8.56
CA ALA A 20 3.18 -3.61 -7.59
C ALA A 20 1.95 -2.77 -7.98
N ASP A 21 1.11 -3.24 -8.89
CA ASP A 21 -0.15 -2.57 -9.19
C ASP A 21 -1.12 -2.78 -8.03
N GLN A 22 -1.46 -1.70 -7.34
CA GLN A 22 -2.27 -1.73 -6.13
C GLN A 22 -3.49 -0.82 -6.21
N ALA A 23 -4.66 -1.40 -6.00
CA ALA A 23 -5.90 -0.67 -5.86
C ALA A 23 -6.25 -0.45 -4.39
N LEU A 24 -6.65 0.77 -4.03
CA LEU A 24 -7.17 1.09 -2.72
C LEU A 24 -8.69 1.07 -2.74
N ILE A 25 -9.29 0.10 -2.04
CA ILE A 25 -10.74 -0.09 -2.04
C ILE A 25 -11.35 0.33 -0.70
N LEU A 26 -12.31 1.24 -0.77
CA LEU A 26 -13.20 1.57 0.32
C LEU A 26 -14.40 0.63 0.28
N VAL A 27 -14.57 -0.15 1.35
CA VAL A 27 -15.62 -1.18 1.45
C VAL A 27 -16.65 -0.76 2.51
N ASP A 28 -17.90 -0.65 2.08
CA ASP A 28 -19.07 -0.51 2.94
C ASP A 28 -19.74 -1.87 3.07
N LEU A 29 -19.46 -2.55 4.20
CA LEU A 29 -19.98 -3.89 4.48
C LEU A 29 -21.50 -3.90 4.68
N LYS A 30 -22.06 -2.82 5.25
CA LYS A 30 -23.49 -2.74 5.55
C LYS A 30 -24.31 -2.68 4.27
N ASN A 31 -23.87 -1.84 3.32
CA ASN A 31 -24.56 -1.65 2.05
C ASN A 31 -24.01 -2.56 0.94
N ARG A 32 -23.03 -3.42 1.24
CA ARG A 32 -22.33 -4.30 0.29
C ARG A 32 -21.81 -3.53 -0.93
N LYS A 33 -21.19 -2.38 -0.68
CA LYS A 33 -20.60 -1.54 -1.74
C LYS A 33 -19.09 -1.52 -1.62
N ALA A 34 -18.42 -1.52 -2.77
CA ALA A 34 -16.98 -1.32 -2.88
C ALA A 34 -16.74 -0.17 -3.85
N GLN A 35 -15.83 0.73 -3.48
CA GLN A 35 -15.42 1.85 -4.31
C GLN A 35 -13.91 1.94 -4.33
N GLN A 36 -13.32 1.90 -5.52
CA GLN A 36 -11.91 2.25 -5.68
C GLN A 36 -11.71 3.74 -5.43
N ILE A 37 -10.83 4.08 -4.50
CA ILE A 37 -10.52 5.47 -4.14
C ILE A 37 -9.12 5.89 -4.59
N ALA A 38 -8.25 4.93 -4.92
CA ALA A 38 -6.96 5.18 -5.53
C ALA A 38 -6.48 3.96 -6.32
N PHE A 39 -5.59 4.20 -7.27
CA PHE A 39 -4.83 3.18 -8.00
C PHE A 39 -3.37 3.62 -8.05
N PHE A 40 -2.48 2.71 -7.69
CA PHE A 40 -1.05 2.89 -7.66
C PHE A 40 -0.45 1.91 -8.66
N GLY A 41 0.14 2.44 -9.73
CA GLY A 41 0.84 1.62 -10.72
C GLY A 41 2.20 1.13 -10.20
N PRO A 42 3.02 0.49 -11.04
CA PRO A 42 4.18 -0.29 -10.60
C PRO A 42 5.34 0.58 -10.09
N SER A 43 5.27 1.90 -10.33
CA SER A 43 6.21 2.88 -9.80
C SER A 43 5.98 3.23 -8.32
N PHE A 44 4.97 2.65 -7.70
CA PHE A 44 4.60 2.90 -6.31
C PHE A 44 4.41 1.57 -5.58
N TRP A 45 4.66 1.60 -4.27
CA TRP A 45 4.39 0.47 -3.41
C TRP A 45 3.76 0.94 -2.12
N ILE A 46 2.55 0.46 -1.83
CA ILE A 46 1.82 0.72 -0.60
C ILE A 46 2.25 -0.29 0.44
N GLU A 47 2.77 0.24 1.54
CA GLU A 47 3.33 -0.55 2.64
C GLU A 47 2.26 -0.85 3.71
N ASP A 48 1.39 0.13 3.96
CA ASP A 48 0.32 0.01 4.93
C ASP A 48 -0.76 1.08 4.73
N ALA A 49 -1.92 0.88 5.36
CA ALA A 49 -2.89 1.95 5.57
C ALA A 49 -3.73 1.71 6.82
N TYR A 50 -4.14 2.81 7.44
CA TYR A 50 -4.88 2.80 8.68
C TYR A 50 -5.88 3.94 8.75
N TRP A 51 -6.78 3.86 9.72
CA TRP A 51 -7.75 4.90 10.01
C TRP A 51 -7.23 5.86 11.07
N LYS A 52 -7.32 7.16 10.79
CA LYS A 52 -7.08 8.24 11.75
C LYS A 52 -8.45 8.81 12.15
N GLY A 53 -9.00 8.25 13.23
CA GLY A 53 -10.41 8.46 13.59
C GLY A 53 -11.36 7.87 12.54
N ASP A 54 -12.57 8.40 12.45
CA ASP A 54 -13.65 7.75 11.69
C ASP A 54 -13.79 8.21 10.23
N SER A 55 -12.98 9.18 9.79
CA SER A 55 -13.18 9.83 8.47
C SER A 55 -11.91 10.11 7.68
N VAL A 56 -10.74 9.72 8.20
CA VAL A 56 -9.46 9.90 7.51
C VAL A 56 -8.79 8.55 7.32
N ALA A 57 -8.61 8.13 6.07
CA ALA A 57 -7.74 7.03 5.74
C ALA A 57 -6.33 7.56 5.48
N VAL A 58 -5.34 6.99 6.16
CA VAL A 58 -3.93 7.29 5.97
C VAL A 58 -3.28 6.14 5.23
N VAL A 59 -2.63 6.44 4.11
CA VAL A 59 -1.92 5.47 3.26
C VAL A 59 -0.44 5.78 3.35
N LEU A 60 0.36 4.76 3.64
CA LEU A 60 1.81 4.82 3.67
C LEU A 60 2.35 4.09 2.45
N GLY A 61 3.21 4.75 1.69
CA GLY A 61 3.80 4.13 0.52
C GLY A 61 5.19 4.64 0.21
N ASN A 62 5.75 4.09 -0.85
CA ASN A 62 7.08 4.38 -1.36
C ASN A 62 7.04 4.47 -2.87
N THR A 63 7.90 5.30 -3.46
CA THR A 63 8.10 5.30 -4.91
C THR A 63 9.19 4.29 -5.30
N TYR A 64 9.27 3.97 -6.58
CA TYR A 64 10.34 3.17 -7.17
C TYR A 64 11.74 3.70 -6.81
N GLU A 65 11.90 5.02 -6.73
CA GLU A 65 13.14 5.69 -6.33
C GLU A 65 13.40 5.67 -4.81
N LYS A 66 12.62 4.89 -4.04
CA LYS A 66 12.74 4.78 -2.58
C LYS A 66 12.44 6.10 -1.85
N VAL A 67 11.50 6.87 -2.38
CA VAL A 67 10.99 8.07 -1.71
C VAL A 67 9.68 7.76 -0.98
N PRO A 68 9.66 7.75 0.36
CA PRO A 68 8.44 7.55 1.11
C PRO A 68 7.43 8.67 0.90
N PHE A 69 6.16 8.31 0.96
CA PHE A 69 5.06 9.24 0.95
C PHE A 69 3.95 8.83 1.91
N ILE A 70 3.15 9.81 2.32
CA ILE A 70 1.93 9.64 3.10
C ILE A 70 0.81 10.32 2.32
N MET A 71 -0.31 9.63 2.15
CA MET A 71 -1.54 10.23 1.65
C MET A 71 -2.62 10.17 2.72
N GLU A 72 -3.28 11.31 2.98
CA GLU A 72 -4.44 11.38 3.85
C GLU A 72 -5.70 11.64 3.01
N TYR A 73 -6.63 10.70 3.01
CA TYR A 73 -7.94 10.81 2.37
C TYR A 73 -8.97 11.21 3.43
N ASN A 74 -9.39 12.48 3.43
CA ASN A 74 -10.44 12.95 4.32
C ASN A 74 -11.81 12.89 3.62
N PHE A 75 -12.61 11.88 3.97
CA PHE A 75 -13.89 11.61 3.29
C PHE A 75 -14.97 12.67 3.60
N ASN A 76 -14.95 13.26 4.80
CA ASN A 76 -15.89 14.31 5.19
C ASN A 76 -15.60 15.62 4.44
N LYS A 77 -14.33 16.00 4.35
CA LYS A 77 -13.90 17.24 3.69
C LYS A 77 -13.72 17.08 2.18
N LYS A 78 -13.69 15.84 1.67
CA LYS A 78 -13.39 15.50 0.27
C LYS A 78 -12.04 16.06 -0.19
N ILE A 79 -11.03 15.98 0.67
CA ILE A 79 -9.68 16.48 0.41
C ILE A 79 -8.70 15.31 0.50
N ILE A 80 -7.71 15.32 -0.38
CA ILE A 80 -6.56 14.43 -0.35
C ILE A 80 -5.32 15.28 -0.10
N ASN A 81 -4.62 15.02 1.00
CA ASN A 81 -3.31 15.62 1.26
C ASN A 81 -2.22 14.60 0.91
N ASN A 82 -1.19 15.04 0.21
CA ASN A 82 -0.03 14.21 -0.12
C ASN A 82 1.23 14.83 0.51
N TYR A 83 1.94 14.04 1.29
CA TYR A 83 3.18 14.40 1.93
C TYR A 83 4.27 13.50 1.38
N LYS A 84 5.26 14.09 0.71
CA LYS A 84 6.41 13.36 0.18
C LYS A 84 7.64 13.67 1.02
N TYR A 85 8.39 12.65 1.39
CA TYR A 85 9.68 12.86 2.04
C TYR A 85 10.64 13.54 1.05
N PRO A 86 11.44 14.53 1.47
CA PRO A 86 12.24 15.34 0.54
C PRO A 86 13.44 14.61 -0.06
N ASP A 87 13.76 13.40 0.43
CA ASP A 87 14.93 12.63 0.02
C ASP A 87 14.56 11.14 -0.16
N THR A 88 15.55 10.32 -0.51
CA THR A 88 15.46 8.86 -0.55
C THR A 88 15.87 8.28 0.80
N LEU A 89 15.15 7.27 1.27
CA LEU A 89 15.61 6.52 2.44
C LEU A 89 16.65 5.47 1.99
N LYS A 90 17.73 5.32 2.75
CA LYS A 90 18.60 4.14 2.67
C LYS A 90 17.87 2.94 3.29
N ILE A 91 16.93 2.40 2.54
CA ILE A 91 16.14 1.24 2.95
C ILE A 91 16.98 -0.02 2.73
N GLY A 92 17.31 -0.70 3.83
CA GLY A 92 17.96 -2.02 3.77
C GLY A 92 16.99 -3.11 3.33
N GLU A 93 15.75 -3.08 3.85
CA GLU A 93 14.69 -4.04 3.53
C GLU A 93 13.33 -3.35 3.54
N PHE A 94 12.47 -3.66 2.55
CA PHE A 94 11.11 -3.13 2.48
C PHE A 94 10.23 -3.67 3.61
N TYR A 95 9.30 -2.85 4.11
CA TYR A 95 8.45 -3.25 5.24
C TYR A 95 7.50 -4.41 4.89
N SER A 96 6.99 -4.42 3.66
CA SER A 96 6.29 -5.57 3.05
C SER A 96 7.06 -6.89 3.17
N LYS A 97 8.37 -6.92 2.86
CA LYS A 97 9.21 -8.11 3.03
C LYS A 97 9.27 -8.57 4.49
N TYR A 98 9.47 -7.63 5.42
CA TYR A 98 9.43 -7.93 6.86
C TYR A 98 8.09 -8.54 7.29
N ARG A 99 6.95 -8.04 6.80
CA ARG A 99 5.62 -8.60 7.09
C ARG A 99 5.45 -10.02 6.57
N LEU A 100 5.91 -10.30 5.35
CA LEU A 100 5.88 -11.63 4.74
C LEU A 100 6.77 -12.61 5.52
N LYS A 101 8.00 -12.22 5.88
CA LYS A 101 8.89 -13.01 6.75
C LYS A 101 8.23 -13.35 8.09
N ARG A 102 7.54 -12.40 8.72
CA ARG A 102 6.78 -12.64 9.96
C ARG A 102 5.62 -13.63 9.82
N LYS A 103 5.17 -13.90 8.60
CA LYS A 103 4.16 -14.92 8.28
C LYS A 103 4.77 -16.25 7.82
N GLY A 104 6.10 -16.37 7.84
CA GLY A 104 6.82 -17.56 7.39
C GLY A 104 6.99 -17.66 5.87
N ILE A 105 6.75 -16.57 5.14
CA ILE A 105 6.88 -16.53 3.67
C ILE A 105 8.30 -16.08 3.30
N GLN A 106 8.94 -16.79 2.37
CA GLN A 106 10.26 -16.44 1.84
C GLN A 106 10.16 -15.28 0.83
N VAL A 107 11.09 -14.33 0.89
CA VAL A 107 11.05 -13.07 0.12
C VAL A 107 12.47 -12.57 -0.22
N ASP A 108 13.31 -13.45 -0.76
CA ASP A 108 14.68 -13.11 -1.14
C ASP A 108 14.86 -13.23 -2.65
#